data_AF-E0MMZ8-F1
#
_entry.id   AF-E0MMZ8-F1
#
_cell.length_a   1.000
_cell.length_b   1.000
_cell.length_c   1.000
_cell.angle_alpha   90.00
_cell.angle_beta   90.00
_cell.angle_gamma   90.00
#
_symmetry.space_group_name_H-M   'P 1'
#
loop_
_entity.id
_entity.type
_entity.pdbx_description
1 polymer ?
#
loop_
_entity_poly.entity_id
_entity_poly.type
_entity_poly.pdbx_seq_one_letter_code
_entity_poly.pdbx_strand_id
1 'polypeptide(L)'
;MTTFLTATRAGVLALLCLVLTACNQTAVSGYDPKPSKSVTDQRKAKIEASRKRAKAATAKRKATFLAKREAAREKARSRNSAKSSSSRKKVAKKGKRKTVRKTARKSTKRANRKVAKVQRKVGKTSVSKKKRVKQKTAAFVGGRSKGITKNAPWGCVPGRLKRVLDQVSQKYGRVIVNSTNRSRSRNRMVGGKKRSYHIGCRAVDFRVAGSNKGLSRFLRNHPSVGGFKRYAAGFYHIDTGPRRTW
;
A
#
# COMPACT_ATOMS: atom_id res chain seq x y z
N MET A 1 1.25 34.57 -104.84
CA MET A 1 1.00 34.61 -103.38
C MET A 1 1.20 33.23 -102.74
N THR A 2 2.40 32.65 -102.89
CA THR A 2 2.68 31.24 -102.51
C THR A 2 3.97 31.10 -101.70
N THR A 3 4.60 32.22 -101.28
CA THR A 3 5.85 32.23 -100.51
C THR A 3 5.66 32.60 -99.03
N PHE A 4 4.50 33.13 -98.64
CA PHE A 4 4.21 33.50 -97.24
C PHE A 4 3.63 32.35 -96.39
N LEU A 5 3.13 31.29 -97.01
CA LEU A 5 2.52 30.14 -96.31
C LEU A 5 3.52 29.08 -95.83
N THR A 6 4.76 29.10 -96.34
CA THR A 6 5.80 28.11 -95.99
C THR A 6 6.64 28.57 -94.80
N ALA A 7 6.96 29.86 -94.71
CA ALA A 7 7.72 30.43 -93.58
C ALA A 7 6.97 30.35 -92.24
N THR A 8 5.65 30.51 -92.27
CA THR A 8 4.80 30.42 -91.07
C THR A 8 4.67 28.99 -90.54
N ARG A 9 4.64 27.98 -91.43
CA ARG A 9 4.64 26.57 -91.02
C ARG A 9 5.97 26.10 -90.44
N ALA A 10 7.09 26.56 -91.00
CA ALA A 10 8.42 26.24 -90.46
C ALA A 10 8.65 26.90 -89.08
N GLY A 11 8.19 28.13 -88.88
CA GLY A 11 8.27 28.82 -87.58
C GLY A 11 7.45 28.13 -86.49
N VAL A 12 6.23 27.67 -86.80
CA VAL A 12 5.36 26.98 -85.83
C VAL A 12 5.92 25.61 -85.45
N LEU A 13 6.49 24.85 -86.39
CA LEU A 13 7.14 23.56 -86.11
C LEU A 13 8.43 23.72 -85.29
N ALA A 14 9.24 24.73 -85.58
CA ALA A 14 10.44 25.03 -84.79
C ALA A 14 10.09 25.44 -83.35
N LEU A 15 9.03 26.24 -83.17
CA LEU A 15 8.55 26.64 -81.84
C LEU A 15 7.96 25.46 -81.06
N LEU A 16 7.24 24.55 -81.72
CA LEU A 16 6.72 23.31 -81.12
C LEU A 16 7.85 22.36 -80.70
N CYS A 17 8.89 22.20 -81.53
CA CYS A 17 10.06 21.40 -81.18
C CYS A 17 10.87 21.99 -80.01
N LEU A 18 10.97 23.33 -79.92
CA LEU A 18 11.62 24.01 -78.79
C LEU A 18 10.84 23.86 -77.49
N VAL A 19 9.50 23.94 -77.54
CA VAL A 19 8.64 23.72 -76.36
C VAL A 19 8.68 22.25 -75.91
N LEU A 20 8.70 21.29 -76.84
CA LEU A 20 8.78 19.86 -76.52
C LEU A 20 10.16 19.45 -75.95
N THR A 21 11.26 20.06 -76.39
CA THR A 21 12.59 19.80 -75.83
C THR A 21 12.82 20.49 -74.48
N ALA A 22 12.26 21.69 -74.26
CA ALA A 22 12.29 22.35 -72.95
C ALA A 22 11.47 21.61 -71.87
N CYS A 23 10.42 20.88 -72.27
CA CYS A 23 9.66 20.03 -71.34
C CYS A 23 10.35 18.71 -70.96
N ASN A 24 11.43 18.30 -71.66
CA ASN A 24 12.10 17.02 -71.39
C ASN A 24 13.32 17.13 -70.47
N GLN A 25 13.75 18.35 -70.09
CA GLN A 25 14.89 18.57 -69.19
C GLN A 25 14.49 18.85 -67.72
N THR A 26 13.20 18.89 -67.37
CA THR A 26 12.74 19.06 -65.98
C THR A 26 12.33 17.75 -65.30
N ALA A 27 12.46 16.60 -65.98
CA ALA A 27 12.07 15.29 -65.45
C ALA A 27 13.21 14.47 -64.83
N VAL A 28 14.35 15.08 -64.53
CA VAL A 28 15.37 14.52 -63.62
C VAL A 28 15.67 15.52 -62.50
N SER A 29 14.61 16.02 -61.86
CA SER A 29 14.75 16.45 -60.47
C SER A 29 15.10 15.18 -59.68
N GLY A 30 16.34 15.10 -59.20
CA GLY A 30 16.83 14.04 -58.32
C GLY A 30 15.97 13.97 -57.07
N TYR A 31 14.86 13.25 -57.16
CA TYR A 31 14.14 12.76 -56.00
C TYR A 31 15.01 11.65 -55.44
N ASP A 32 15.97 12.00 -54.60
CA ASP A 32 16.55 11.06 -53.65
C ASP A 32 15.41 10.67 -52.70
N PRO A 33 14.82 9.47 -52.79
CA PRO A 33 13.88 9.05 -51.78
C PRO A 33 14.70 8.88 -50.51
N LYS A 34 14.66 9.87 -49.61
CA LYS A 34 15.13 9.69 -48.22
C LYS A 34 14.56 8.35 -47.75
N PRO A 35 15.38 7.40 -47.28
CA PRO A 35 14.91 6.06 -46.98
C PRO A 35 13.81 6.16 -45.93
N SER A 36 12.55 6.05 -46.38
CA SER A 36 11.41 6.15 -45.49
C SER A 36 11.45 4.90 -44.64
N LYS A 37 11.71 5.07 -43.33
CA LYS A 37 11.79 3.95 -42.39
C LYS A 37 10.54 3.11 -42.56
N SER A 38 10.71 1.79 -42.69
CA SER A 38 9.60 0.85 -42.81
C SER A 38 8.57 1.13 -41.71
N VAL A 39 7.28 0.94 -41.99
CA VAL A 39 6.19 1.17 -41.01
C VAL A 39 6.48 0.44 -39.69
N THR A 40 7.12 -0.73 -39.77
CA THR A 40 7.66 -1.50 -38.64
C THR A 40 8.71 -0.76 -37.82
N ASP A 41 9.67 -0.08 -38.44
CA ASP A 41 10.71 0.67 -37.74
C ASP A 41 10.17 1.95 -37.09
N GLN A 42 9.22 2.61 -37.76
CA GLN A 42 8.51 3.74 -37.17
C GLN A 42 7.71 3.30 -35.93
N ARG A 43 7.04 2.14 -36.00
CA ARG A 43 6.30 1.56 -34.86
C ARG A 43 7.24 1.17 -33.71
N LYS A 44 8.39 0.54 -34.01
CA LYS A 44 9.43 0.21 -33.01
C LYS A 44 9.96 1.46 -32.32
N ALA A 45 10.30 2.50 -33.09
CA ALA A 45 10.77 3.78 -32.56
C ALA A 45 9.74 4.47 -31.65
N LYS A 46 8.44 4.45 -32.03
CA LYS A 46 7.35 4.97 -31.19
C LYS A 46 7.21 4.18 -29.88
N ILE A 47 7.30 2.85 -29.92
CA ILE A 47 7.26 1.99 -28.73
C ILE A 47 8.45 2.27 -27.81
N GLU A 48 9.66 2.39 -28.36
CA GLU A 48 10.86 2.68 -27.58
C GLU A 48 10.79 4.06 -26.92
N ALA A 49 10.37 5.09 -27.66
CA ALA A 49 10.18 6.44 -27.14
C ALA A 49 9.14 6.44 -26.00
N SER A 50 8.03 5.72 -26.15
CA SER A 50 7.02 5.54 -25.10
C SER A 50 7.61 4.87 -23.85
N ARG A 51 8.38 3.79 -24.02
CA ARG A 51 9.07 3.10 -22.91
C ARG A 51 10.08 4.00 -22.20
N LYS A 52 10.86 4.81 -22.93
CA LYS A 52 11.80 5.78 -22.35
C LYS A 52 11.06 6.83 -21.51
N ARG A 53 9.96 7.39 -22.02
CA ARG A 53 9.10 8.32 -21.27
C ARG A 53 8.52 7.68 -20.01
N ALA A 54 8.05 6.44 -20.09
CA ALA A 54 7.52 5.71 -18.93
C ALA A 54 8.59 5.43 -17.86
N LYS A 55 9.81 5.05 -18.26
CA LYS A 55 10.96 4.87 -17.36
C LYS A 55 11.33 6.19 -16.68
N ALA A 56 11.43 7.28 -17.43
CA ALA A 56 11.74 8.61 -16.89
C ALA A 56 10.66 9.09 -15.89
N ALA A 57 9.38 8.91 -16.21
CA ALA A 57 8.28 9.23 -15.29
C ALA A 57 8.35 8.40 -14.00
N THR A 58 8.71 7.12 -14.09
CA THR A 58 8.90 6.25 -12.94
C THR A 58 10.09 6.68 -12.08
N ALA A 59 11.21 7.05 -12.71
CA ALA A 59 12.38 7.59 -12.01
C ALA A 59 12.04 8.89 -11.26
N LYS A 60 11.31 9.82 -11.89
CA LYS A 60 10.86 11.06 -11.26
C LYS A 60 9.93 10.80 -10.05
N ARG A 61 8.98 9.86 -10.18
CA ARG A 61 8.12 9.43 -9.06
C ARG A 61 8.90 8.78 -7.92
N LYS A 62 9.93 7.98 -8.23
CA LYS A 62 10.81 7.37 -7.23
C LYS A 62 11.65 8.43 -6.50
N ALA A 63 12.24 9.38 -7.24
CA ALA A 63 13.03 10.47 -6.67
C ALA A 63 12.19 11.34 -5.72
N THR A 64 11.00 11.76 -6.16
CA THR A 64 10.06 12.54 -5.30
C THR A 64 9.63 11.77 -4.05
N PHE A 65 9.40 10.46 -4.15
CA PHE A 65 9.11 9.61 -2.98
C PHE A 65 10.29 9.55 -1.99
N LEU A 66 11.52 9.39 -2.50
CA LEU A 66 12.73 9.35 -1.68
C LEU A 66 12.97 10.69 -0.99
N ALA A 67 12.86 11.82 -1.70
CA ALA A 67 12.98 13.16 -1.13
C ALA A 67 11.95 13.41 -0.02
N LYS A 68 10.68 13.03 -0.24
CA LYS A 68 9.63 13.13 0.79
C LYS A 68 9.96 12.28 2.02
N ARG A 69 10.57 11.10 1.82
CA ARG A 69 10.98 10.21 2.91
C ARG A 69 12.16 10.78 3.68
N GLU A 70 13.12 11.41 3.01
CA GLU A 70 14.27 12.08 3.63
C GLU A 70 13.84 13.30 4.44
N ALA A 71 13.00 14.17 3.88
CA ALA A 71 12.42 15.29 4.63
C ALA A 71 11.65 14.82 5.89
N ALA A 72 10.93 13.70 5.80
CA ALA A 72 10.27 13.11 6.95
C ALA A 72 11.26 12.57 8.01
N ARG A 73 12.39 11.99 7.58
CA ARG A 73 13.47 11.54 8.47
C ARG A 73 14.15 12.71 9.16
N GLU A 74 14.43 13.78 8.44
CA GLU A 74 15.01 15.01 8.99
C GLU A 74 14.08 15.65 10.03
N LYS A 75 12.78 15.77 9.72
CA LYS A 75 11.76 16.23 10.67
C LYS A 75 11.65 15.34 11.91
N ALA A 76 11.92 14.05 11.78
CA ALA A 76 11.97 13.14 12.93
C ALA A 76 13.24 13.35 13.77
N ARG A 77 14.40 13.58 13.13
CA ARG A 77 15.67 13.91 13.80
C ARG A 77 15.55 15.22 14.58
N SER A 78 15.01 16.28 13.99
CA SER A 78 14.83 17.58 14.66
C SER A 78 13.84 17.52 15.85
N ARG A 79 12.79 16.70 15.75
CA ARG A 79 11.89 16.44 16.89
C ARG A 79 12.57 15.67 18.02
N ASN A 80 13.47 14.73 17.70
CA ASN A 80 14.20 13.98 18.71
C ASN A 80 15.27 14.84 19.40
N SER A 81 15.97 15.72 18.68
CA SER A 81 16.91 16.69 19.28
C SER A 81 16.19 17.72 20.17
N ALA A 82 15.02 18.22 19.76
CA ALA A 82 14.19 19.09 20.60
C ALA A 82 13.66 18.37 21.85
N LYS A 83 13.41 17.06 21.77
CA LYS A 83 12.98 16.24 22.90
C LYS A 83 14.12 15.92 23.86
N SER A 84 15.34 15.70 23.37
CA SER A 84 16.52 15.48 24.22
C SER A 84 16.89 16.75 24.99
N SER A 85 16.82 17.93 24.37
CA SER A 85 17.04 19.22 25.04
C SER A 85 15.95 19.54 26.07
N SER A 86 14.68 19.30 25.74
CA SER A 86 13.54 19.39 26.68
C SER A 86 13.70 18.43 27.88
N SER A 87 14.17 17.21 27.65
CA SER A 87 14.37 16.21 28.70
C SER A 87 15.54 16.58 29.64
N ARG A 88 16.66 17.11 29.12
CA ARG A 88 17.76 17.65 29.93
C ARG A 88 17.28 18.79 30.84
N LYS A 89 16.46 19.71 30.33
CA LYS A 89 15.88 20.81 31.11
C LYS A 89 14.92 20.32 32.21
N LYS A 90 14.18 19.23 31.98
CA LYS A 90 13.31 18.59 33.00
C LYS A 90 14.08 17.78 34.05
N VAL A 91 15.19 17.14 33.69
CA VAL A 91 16.05 16.43 34.66
C VAL A 91 16.72 17.43 35.61
N ALA A 92 17.17 18.59 35.11
CA ALA A 92 17.69 19.68 35.94
C ALA A 92 16.65 20.21 36.96
N LYS A 93 15.38 20.38 36.56
CA LYS A 93 14.27 20.74 37.47
C LYS A 93 13.92 19.65 38.49
N LYS A 94 14.07 18.36 38.13
CA LYS A 94 13.77 17.21 39.02
C LYS A 94 14.89 16.95 40.04
N GLY A 95 16.14 17.31 39.71
CA GLY A 95 17.27 17.33 40.65
C GLY A 95 17.02 18.27 41.83
N LYS A 96 16.64 19.53 41.57
CA LYS A 96 16.31 20.51 42.62
C LYS A 96 15.10 20.11 43.49
N ARG A 97 14.06 19.46 42.94
CA ARG A 97 12.91 18.95 43.74
C ARG A 97 13.21 17.70 44.56
N LYS A 98 14.27 16.93 44.27
CA LYS A 98 14.63 15.74 45.06
C LYS A 98 15.35 16.09 46.37
N THR A 99 16.08 17.20 46.41
CA THR A 99 16.80 17.68 47.61
C THR A 99 15.81 18.12 48.69
N VAL A 100 14.75 18.85 48.32
CA VAL A 100 13.69 19.31 49.25
C VAL A 100 12.80 18.17 49.76
N ARG A 101 12.68 17.06 49.02
CA ARG A 101 11.79 15.94 49.38
C ARG A 101 12.47 14.83 50.18
N LYS A 102 13.81 14.86 50.32
CA LYS A 102 14.56 13.92 51.19
C LYS A 102 14.46 14.29 52.67
N THR A 103 14.36 15.58 53.00
CA THR A 103 14.16 16.07 54.38
C THR A 103 12.74 15.78 54.89
N ALA A 104 11.72 15.85 54.04
CA ALA A 104 10.33 15.57 54.42
C ALA A 104 9.95 14.08 54.55
N ARG A 105 10.81 13.14 54.12
CA ARG A 105 10.48 11.69 54.08
C ARG A 105 11.12 10.87 55.21
N LYS A 106 11.87 11.51 56.10
CA LYS A 106 12.44 10.88 57.31
C LYS A 106 11.44 10.84 58.48
N SER A 107 10.42 11.70 58.49
CA SER A 107 9.41 11.79 59.57
C SER A 107 8.21 10.82 59.43
N THR A 108 7.92 10.30 58.24
CA THR A 108 6.70 9.49 57.99
C THR A 108 6.94 7.98 57.86
N LYS A 109 8.17 7.51 58.00
CA LYS A 109 8.53 6.08 57.90
C LYS A 109 8.57 5.34 59.26
N ARG A 110 8.21 6.01 60.36
CA ARG A 110 8.14 5.43 61.72
C ARG A 110 6.72 4.99 62.13
N ALA A 111 5.69 5.31 61.35
CA ALA A 111 4.29 5.13 61.75
C ALA A 111 3.52 3.97 61.07
N ASN A 112 4.07 3.26 60.07
CA ASN A 112 3.30 2.24 59.33
C ASN A 112 4.02 0.90 59.18
N ARG A 113 4.61 0.42 60.29
CA ARG A 113 5.15 -0.94 60.46
C ARG A 113 4.42 -1.66 61.60
N LYS A 114 3.09 -1.59 61.62
CA LYS A 114 2.17 -2.47 62.33
C LYS A 114 0.92 -2.51 61.44
N VAL A 115 0.23 -3.64 61.33
CA VAL A 115 -0.92 -3.89 60.41
C VAL A 115 -0.54 -4.31 58.98
N ALA A 116 0.07 -5.50 58.85
CA ALA A 116 -0.07 -6.37 57.67
C ALA A 116 0.50 -7.77 57.99
N LYS A 117 -0.05 -8.39 59.02
CA LYS A 117 -0.09 -9.84 59.20
C LYS A 117 -1.55 -10.18 59.47
N VAL A 118 -1.92 -11.42 59.17
CA VAL A 118 -3.24 -12.03 59.31
C VAL A 118 -4.05 -12.05 57.99
N GLN A 119 -4.34 -13.28 57.56
CA GLN A 119 -5.34 -13.75 56.59
C GLN A 119 -4.89 -13.90 55.11
N ARG A 120 -5.08 -15.02 54.42
CA ARG A 120 -5.70 -16.31 54.76
C ARG A 120 -5.23 -17.39 53.77
N LYS A 121 -5.00 -18.57 54.33
CA LYS A 121 -4.85 -19.91 53.72
C LYS A 121 -6.22 -20.35 53.14
N VAL A 122 -6.24 -21.45 52.37
CA VAL A 122 -7.40 -22.23 51.84
C VAL A 122 -7.90 -21.74 50.46
N GLY A 123 -8.08 -22.55 49.41
CA GLY A 123 -8.01 -24.00 49.25
C GLY A 123 -7.95 -24.37 47.76
N LYS A 124 -7.44 -25.58 47.49
CA LYS A 124 -7.39 -26.23 46.17
C LYS A 124 -8.74 -26.90 45.90
N THR A 125 -9.32 -26.75 44.71
CA THR A 125 -10.28 -27.71 44.17
C THR A 125 -10.19 -27.86 42.63
N SER A 126 -9.96 -29.11 42.25
CA SER A 126 -10.41 -29.88 41.07
C SER A 126 -10.45 -29.27 39.66
N VAL A 127 -9.56 -29.86 38.84
CA VAL A 127 -9.59 -30.06 37.39
C VAL A 127 -10.98 -30.49 36.88
N SER A 128 -11.41 -29.93 35.75
CA SER A 128 -12.44 -30.52 34.89
C SER A 128 -12.00 -30.44 33.43
N LYS A 129 -11.60 -31.60 32.89
CA LYS A 129 -11.21 -31.80 31.49
C LYS A 129 -12.43 -31.64 30.58
N LYS A 130 -12.44 -30.65 29.67
CA LYS A 130 -13.44 -30.60 28.59
C LYS A 130 -13.05 -31.54 27.45
N LYS A 131 -13.94 -32.49 27.18
CA LYS A 131 -13.90 -33.55 26.16
C LYS A 131 -13.77 -32.95 24.75
N ARG A 132 -12.74 -33.35 24.00
CA ARG A 132 -12.48 -32.95 22.61
C ARG A 132 -13.31 -33.80 21.66
N VAL A 133 -14.39 -33.25 21.12
CA VAL A 133 -15.19 -33.93 20.09
C VAL A 133 -14.42 -33.94 18.77
N LYS A 134 -14.05 -35.13 18.26
CA LYS A 134 -13.52 -35.33 16.90
C LYS A 134 -14.70 -35.26 15.93
N GLN A 135 -14.74 -34.23 15.08
CA GLN A 135 -15.66 -34.21 13.95
C GLN A 135 -15.08 -35.04 12.79
N LYS A 136 -15.92 -35.90 12.22
CA LYS A 136 -15.62 -36.77 11.07
C LYS A 136 -15.38 -35.89 9.83
N THR A 137 -14.25 -36.06 9.15
CA THR A 137 -13.98 -35.36 7.88
C THR A 137 -14.64 -36.13 6.74
N ALA A 138 -15.70 -35.55 6.19
CA ALA A 138 -16.30 -35.97 4.94
C ALA A 138 -15.28 -35.95 3.80
N ALA A 139 -15.48 -36.85 2.83
CA ALA A 139 -14.65 -37.09 1.67
C ALA A 139 -14.26 -35.80 0.90
N PHE A 140 -13.05 -35.80 0.35
CA PHE A 140 -12.47 -34.74 -0.45
C PHE A 140 -13.21 -34.61 -1.80
N VAL A 141 -14.25 -33.79 -1.82
CA VAL A 141 -14.76 -33.20 -3.06
C VAL A 141 -13.89 -31.96 -3.32
N GLY A 142 -13.30 -31.86 -4.50
CA GLY A 142 -12.38 -30.79 -4.95
C GLY A 142 -13.00 -29.38 -4.99
N GLY A 143 -13.57 -28.93 -3.87
CA GLY A 143 -14.15 -27.62 -3.68
C GLY A 143 -13.08 -26.60 -3.28
N ARG A 144 -13.26 -25.36 -3.72
CA ARG A 144 -12.52 -24.19 -3.21
C ARG A 144 -12.40 -24.31 -1.69
N SER A 145 -11.20 -24.54 -1.17
CA SER A 145 -11.02 -24.72 0.27
C SER A 145 -11.70 -23.55 1.01
N LYS A 146 -12.72 -23.87 1.80
CA LYS A 146 -13.40 -22.92 2.69
C LYS A 146 -12.77 -23.00 4.07
N GLY A 147 -13.02 -22.01 4.91
CA GLY A 147 -12.53 -21.98 6.29
C GLY A 147 -11.43 -20.96 6.55
N ILE A 148 -10.95 -20.96 7.79
CA ILE A 148 -10.08 -19.91 8.34
C ILE A 148 -8.76 -20.52 8.85
N THR A 149 -7.67 -20.20 8.17
CA THR A 149 -6.29 -20.47 8.63
C THR A 149 -5.83 -19.34 9.56
N LYS A 150 -5.27 -19.69 10.73
CA LYS A 150 -4.94 -18.73 11.80
C LYS A 150 -3.43 -18.67 12.02
N ASN A 151 -2.77 -17.63 11.51
CA ASN A 151 -1.33 -17.37 11.74
C ASN A 151 -1.09 -16.35 12.85
N ALA A 152 -2.13 -15.98 13.59
CA ALA A 152 -2.10 -14.98 14.65
C ALA A 152 -3.05 -15.39 15.81
N PRO A 153 -2.86 -14.83 17.03
CA PRO A 153 -3.70 -15.15 18.18
C PRO A 153 -5.19 -14.99 17.89
N TRP A 154 -5.95 -16.08 17.99
CA TRP A 154 -7.37 -16.09 17.63
C TRP A 154 -8.32 -15.87 18.83
N GLY A 155 -7.89 -16.25 20.03
CA GLY A 155 -8.72 -16.23 21.24
C GLY A 155 -9.33 -14.86 21.52
N CYS A 156 -8.50 -13.81 21.47
CA CYS A 156 -8.91 -12.45 21.81
C CYS A 156 -9.76 -11.74 20.75
N VAL A 157 -9.91 -12.31 19.54
CA VAL A 157 -10.66 -11.66 18.46
C VAL A 157 -12.15 -11.60 18.83
N PRO A 158 -12.81 -10.43 18.74
CA PRO A 158 -14.22 -10.27 19.04
C PRO A 158 -15.10 -11.21 18.21
N GLY A 159 -16.12 -11.80 18.85
CA GLY A 159 -17.03 -12.75 18.20
C GLY A 159 -17.68 -12.19 16.93
N ARG A 160 -17.99 -10.88 16.90
CA ARG A 160 -18.53 -10.23 15.70
C ARG A 160 -17.58 -10.25 14.51
N LEU A 161 -16.27 -10.07 14.72
CA LEU A 161 -15.29 -10.16 13.63
C LEU A 161 -15.07 -11.62 13.21
N LYS A 162 -15.13 -12.57 14.15
CA LYS A 162 -15.09 -14.00 13.84
C LYS A 162 -16.23 -14.39 12.89
N ARG A 163 -17.46 -13.93 13.16
CA ARG A 163 -18.62 -14.14 12.29
C ARG A 163 -18.45 -13.53 10.89
N VAL A 164 -17.91 -12.31 10.81
CA VAL A 164 -17.59 -11.69 9.52
C VAL A 164 -16.61 -12.55 8.72
N LEU A 165 -15.53 -13.00 9.35
CA LEU A 165 -14.51 -13.82 8.68
C LEU A 165 -15.04 -15.18 8.26
N ASP A 166 -15.97 -15.75 9.02
CA ASP A 166 -16.65 -16.99 8.67
C ASP A 166 -17.51 -16.82 7.41
N GLN A 167 -18.37 -15.79 7.37
CA GLN A 167 -19.14 -15.43 6.17
C GLN A 167 -18.24 -15.14 4.96
N VAL A 168 -17.12 -14.44 5.18
CA VAL A 168 -16.13 -14.21 4.12
C VAL A 168 -15.58 -15.54 3.61
N SER A 169 -15.25 -16.47 4.51
CA SER A 169 -14.69 -17.76 4.13
C SER A 169 -15.67 -18.61 3.32
N GLN A 170 -16.96 -18.52 3.65
CA GLN A 170 -18.02 -19.24 2.96
C GLN A 170 -18.29 -18.69 1.55
N LYS A 171 -18.27 -17.35 1.41
CA LYS A 171 -18.62 -16.66 0.15
C LYS A 171 -17.44 -16.46 -0.80
N TYR A 172 -16.25 -16.19 -0.28
CA TYR A 172 -15.07 -15.79 -1.05
C TYR A 172 -13.94 -16.82 -1.02
N GLY A 173 -14.08 -17.89 -0.23
CA GLY A 173 -13.09 -18.96 -0.07
C GLY A 173 -12.12 -18.74 1.10
N ARG A 174 -11.13 -19.62 1.24
CA ARG A 174 -10.24 -19.69 2.42
C ARG A 174 -9.70 -18.33 2.86
N VAL A 175 -9.89 -18.03 4.13
CA VAL A 175 -9.38 -16.85 4.81
C VAL A 175 -8.09 -17.21 5.54
N ILE A 176 -7.06 -16.39 5.38
CA ILE A 176 -5.77 -16.55 6.07
C ILE A 176 -5.61 -15.33 6.98
N VAL A 177 -5.67 -15.53 8.28
CA VAL A 177 -5.54 -14.47 9.29
C VAL A 177 -4.07 -14.27 9.61
N ASN A 178 -3.54 -13.07 9.35
CA ASN A 178 -2.12 -12.76 9.49
C ASN A 178 -1.80 -11.89 10.71
N SER A 179 -2.73 -11.05 11.18
CA SER A 179 -2.52 -10.19 12.35
C SER A 179 -3.83 -9.93 13.10
N THR A 180 -3.79 -9.97 14.42
CA THR A 180 -4.96 -9.76 15.30
C THR A 180 -4.62 -8.92 16.52
N ASN A 181 -3.56 -9.30 17.24
CA ASN A 181 -3.02 -8.59 18.39
C ASN A 181 -1.59 -8.13 18.11
N ARG A 182 -1.28 -6.88 18.45
CA ARG A 182 0.06 -6.30 18.33
C ARG A 182 0.47 -5.58 19.61
N SER A 183 1.62 -5.96 20.17
CA SER A 183 2.21 -5.22 21.30
C SER A 183 2.48 -3.75 20.92
N ARG A 184 2.45 -2.84 21.92
CA ARG A 184 2.74 -1.42 21.70
C ARG A 184 4.13 -1.19 21.08
N SER A 185 5.11 -2.02 21.45
CA SER A 185 6.47 -1.96 20.90
C SER A 185 6.47 -2.32 19.41
N ARG A 186 5.93 -3.50 19.05
CA ARG A 186 5.82 -3.95 17.65
C ARG A 186 5.02 -2.97 16.80
N ASN A 187 3.92 -2.41 17.34
CA ASN A 187 3.13 -1.41 16.65
C ASN A 187 3.93 -0.16 16.31
N ARG A 188 4.80 0.30 17.21
CA ARG A 188 5.67 1.46 16.96
C ARG A 188 6.73 1.17 15.91
N MET A 189 7.34 -0.01 15.99
CA MET A 189 8.39 -0.45 15.06
C MET A 189 7.89 -0.47 13.60
N VAL A 190 6.67 -0.95 13.37
CA VAL A 190 6.05 -0.97 12.03
C VAL A 190 5.38 0.35 11.63
N GLY A 191 5.61 1.44 12.37
CA GLY A 191 5.03 2.75 12.08
C GLY A 191 3.50 2.83 12.31
N GLY A 192 2.94 1.95 13.12
CA GLY A 192 1.52 1.90 13.44
C GLY A 192 1.03 3.10 14.25
N LYS A 193 -0.26 3.42 14.11
CA LYS A 193 -0.91 4.52 14.86
C LYS A 193 -0.89 4.24 16.38
N LYS A 194 -0.72 5.27 17.20
CA LYS A 194 -0.67 5.16 18.68
C LYS A 194 -1.91 4.47 19.27
N ARG A 195 -3.08 4.72 18.70
CA ARG A 195 -4.38 4.12 19.09
C ARG A 195 -4.84 3.07 18.07
N SER A 196 -3.92 2.18 17.67
CA SER A 196 -4.25 1.09 16.74
C SER A 196 -5.15 0.06 17.41
N TYR A 197 -6.21 -0.37 16.73
CA TYR A 197 -7.12 -1.40 17.24
C TYR A 197 -6.46 -2.78 17.36
N HIS A 198 -5.34 -3.03 16.66
CA HIS A 198 -4.51 -4.21 16.87
C HIS A 198 -3.93 -4.29 18.30
N ILE A 199 -3.72 -3.16 18.98
CA ILE A 199 -3.18 -3.18 20.36
C ILE A 199 -4.17 -3.81 21.35
N GLY A 200 -5.48 -3.66 21.09
CA GLY A 200 -6.55 -4.20 21.92
C GLY A 200 -7.19 -5.47 21.36
N CYS A 201 -6.57 -6.15 20.40
CA CYS A 201 -7.16 -7.29 19.67
C CYS A 201 -8.53 -6.98 19.02
N ARG A 202 -8.76 -5.71 18.68
CA ARG A 202 -10.01 -5.19 18.17
C ARG A 202 -10.02 -5.05 16.65
N ALA A 203 -9.00 -5.57 15.97
CA ALA A 203 -8.81 -5.55 14.54
C ALA A 203 -8.26 -6.88 14.03
N VAL A 204 -8.45 -7.14 12.74
CA VAL A 204 -7.89 -8.30 12.05
C VAL A 204 -7.36 -7.87 10.69
N ASP A 205 -6.14 -8.29 10.37
CA ASP A 205 -5.56 -8.25 9.04
C ASP A 205 -5.56 -9.66 8.46
N PHE A 206 -6.17 -9.85 7.28
CA PHE A 206 -6.31 -11.16 6.65
C PHE A 206 -6.20 -11.10 5.12
N ARG A 207 -5.97 -12.27 4.51
CA ARG A 207 -6.00 -12.52 3.08
C ARG A 207 -7.11 -13.50 2.73
N VAL A 208 -7.53 -13.50 1.47
CA VAL A 208 -8.51 -14.45 0.93
C VAL A 208 -7.86 -15.13 -0.27
N ALA A 209 -7.88 -16.46 -0.29
CA ALA A 209 -7.23 -17.24 -1.35
C ALA A 209 -8.13 -17.47 -2.58
N GLY A 210 -9.44 -17.30 -2.45
CA GLY A 210 -10.39 -17.43 -3.54
C GLY A 210 -10.70 -16.10 -4.26
N SER A 211 -11.82 -16.06 -4.98
CA SER A 211 -12.27 -14.86 -5.69
C SER A 211 -12.59 -13.74 -4.71
N ASN A 212 -12.01 -12.56 -4.94
CA ASN A 212 -12.19 -11.38 -4.11
C ASN A 212 -13.13 -10.32 -4.75
N LYS A 213 -13.79 -10.67 -5.87
CA LYS A 213 -14.76 -9.80 -6.55
C LYS A 213 -15.88 -9.42 -5.59
N GLY A 214 -16.05 -8.12 -5.34
CA GLY A 214 -17.08 -7.61 -4.44
C GLY A 214 -16.78 -7.75 -2.93
N LEU A 215 -15.66 -8.34 -2.53
CA LEU A 215 -15.29 -8.48 -1.11
C LEU A 215 -15.13 -7.13 -0.41
N SER A 216 -14.48 -6.16 -1.07
CA SER A 216 -14.32 -4.81 -0.51
C SER A 216 -15.67 -4.11 -0.29
N ARG A 217 -16.64 -4.32 -1.18
CA ARG A 217 -18.00 -3.77 -1.02
C ARG A 217 -18.73 -4.44 0.15
N PHE A 218 -18.64 -5.77 0.22
CA PHE A 218 -19.21 -6.54 1.33
C PHE A 218 -18.67 -6.08 2.69
N LEU A 219 -17.35 -6.00 2.84
CA LEU A 219 -16.72 -5.61 4.11
C LEU A 219 -17.04 -4.15 4.49
N ARG A 220 -17.08 -3.25 3.51
CA ARG A 220 -17.44 -1.84 3.74
C ARG A 220 -18.86 -1.68 4.26
N ASN A 221 -19.81 -2.44 3.72
CA ASN A 221 -21.22 -2.32 4.05
C ASN A 221 -21.64 -3.20 5.24
N HIS A 222 -20.79 -4.14 5.67
CA HIS A 222 -21.13 -5.08 6.71
C HIS A 222 -21.38 -4.38 8.06
N PRO A 223 -22.51 -4.62 8.76
CA PRO A 223 -22.89 -3.90 9.98
C PRO A 223 -21.95 -4.15 11.16
N SER A 224 -21.34 -5.34 11.24
CA SER A 224 -20.36 -5.68 12.28
C SER A 224 -18.94 -5.13 12.05
N VAL A 225 -18.69 -4.49 10.91
CA VAL A 225 -17.39 -3.90 10.57
C VAL A 225 -17.43 -2.40 10.85
N GLY A 226 -16.52 -1.94 11.71
CA GLY A 226 -16.31 -0.53 12.01
C GLY A 226 -15.42 0.09 10.94
N GLY A 227 -14.10 -0.07 11.12
CA GLY A 227 -13.13 0.35 10.11
C GLY A 227 -12.86 -0.72 9.06
N PHE A 228 -12.77 -0.31 7.80
CA PHE A 228 -12.30 -1.13 6.68
C PHE A 228 -11.13 -0.46 5.96
N LYS A 229 -10.08 -1.24 5.65
CA LYS A 229 -8.99 -0.80 4.77
C LYS A 229 -8.53 -1.91 3.85
N ARG A 230 -8.28 -1.59 2.58
CA ARG A 230 -7.51 -2.44 1.67
C ARG A 230 -6.07 -1.96 1.61
N TYR A 231 -5.12 -2.82 1.97
CA TYR A 231 -3.70 -2.53 1.80
C TYR A 231 -3.23 -2.94 0.41
N ALA A 232 -2.30 -2.17 -0.17
CA ALA A 232 -1.67 -2.49 -1.45
C ALA A 232 -0.96 -3.85 -1.43
N ALA A 233 -0.44 -4.27 -0.27
CA ALA A 233 0.16 -5.58 -0.05
C ALA A 233 -0.85 -6.76 -0.05
N GLY A 234 -2.12 -6.52 -0.36
CA GLY A 234 -3.16 -7.55 -0.49
C GLY A 234 -3.85 -7.97 0.80
N PHE A 235 -3.60 -7.27 1.92
CA PHE A 235 -4.30 -7.50 3.18
C PHE A 235 -5.60 -6.69 3.25
N TYR A 236 -6.62 -7.30 3.83
CA TYR A 236 -7.85 -6.63 4.26
C TYR A 236 -7.75 -6.37 5.75
N HIS A 237 -8.00 -5.12 6.15
CA HIS A 237 -8.16 -4.71 7.54
C HIS A 237 -9.64 -4.57 7.86
N ILE A 238 -10.07 -5.18 8.96
CA ILE A 238 -11.36 -4.89 9.59
C ILE A 238 -11.18 -4.64 11.08
N ASP A 239 -11.94 -3.71 11.65
CA ASP A 239 -11.88 -3.41 13.08
C ASP A 239 -13.25 -3.15 13.72
N THR A 240 -13.23 -3.06 15.05
CA THR A 240 -14.42 -2.83 15.89
C THR A 240 -14.62 -1.38 16.33
N GLY A 241 -13.96 -0.43 15.68
CA GLY A 241 -14.11 0.99 15.93
C GLY A 241 -15.39 1.59 15.33
N PRO A 242 -15.49 2.94 15.31
CA PRO A 242 -16.52 3.65 14.54
C PRO A 242 -16.45 3.33 13.05
N ARG A 243 -17.57 3.53 12.34
CA ARG A 243 -17.61 3.35 10.88
C ARG A 243 -16.66 4.31 10.17
N ARG A 244 -15.73 3.75 9.38
CA ARG A 244 -14.70 4.51 8.68
C ARG A 244 -14.07 3.70 7.55
N THR A 245 -13.67 4.38 6.50
CA THR A 245 -12.88 3.79 5.40
C THR A 245 -11.70 4.68 5.07
N TRP A 246 -10.57 4.09 4.65
CA TRP A 246 -9.40 4.80 4.13
C TRP A 246 -8.92 4.19 2.83
#